data_AF-A0A3L6GBN1-F1
#
_entry.id   AF-A0A3L6GBN1-F1
#
_cell.length_a   1.000
_cell.length_b   1.000
_cell.length_c   1.000
_cell.angle_alpha   90.00
_cell.angle_beta   90.00
_cell.angle_gamma   90.00
#
_symmetry.space_group_name_H-M   'P 1'
#
loop_
_entity.id
_entity.type
_entity.pdbx_description
1 polymer ?
#
loop_
_entity_poly.entity_id
_entity_poly.type
_entity_poly.pdbx_seq_one_letter_code
_entity_poly.pdbx_strand_id
1 'polypeptide(L)'
;MLCFWKISLPGYGSLTGKALIFHHLGRSWRKPPEKPYNPDYIGVLRLFGDSEACAFSIHNLLQARRNYGLAAGSWLGPYAMCRAWQTLIRTNREQADAVDGKENFPMALYVVSGDEDGERGGAPVVYIDVAAQLCSDFNKGPSTWSPILLLVPLVLGLDKINPRYIPLLKETFMFPQSLGILGGKPGTSTYIAGVQDDRALYLDPHEVQMVNLHTFYIYLACICIYFINVV
;
A
#
# COMPACT_ATOMS: atom_id res chain seq x y z
N MET A 1 11.52 -10.86 11.76
CA MET A 1 11.61 -9.41 11.47
C MET A 1 11.12 -9.18 10.04
N LEU A 2 9.80 -9.12 9.84
CA LEU A 2 9.12 -9.00 8.52
C LEU A 2 7.91 -8.05 8.66
N CYS A 3 8.07 -6.99 9.43
CA CYS A 3 6.93 -6.28 10.00
C CYS A 3 6.10 -5.53 8.94
N PHE A 4 6.75 -4.85 7.98
CA PHE A 4 6.04 -4.12 6.93
C PHE A 4 5.37 -5.01 5.88
N TRP A 5 5.63 -6.32 5.88
CA TRP A 5 5.05 -7.22 4.87
C TRP A 5 3.62 -7.61 5.19
N LYS A 6 3.23 -7.82 6.45
CA LYS A 6 1.83 -8.17 6.77
C LYS A 6 0.88 -6.99 6.63
N ILE A 7 1.43 -5.78 6.52
CA ILE A 7 0.70 -4.65 5.96
C ILE A 7 0.32 -4.95 4.51
N SER A 8 1.04 -5.75 3.74
CA SER A 8 0.64 -6.21 2.40
C SER A 8 -0.35 -7.38 2.39
N LEU A 9 -0.84 -7.87 3.53
CA LEU A 9 -1.92 -8.86 3.52
C LEU A 9 -3.21 -8.23 2.98
N PRO A 10 -4.03 -9.02 2.27
CA PRO A 10 -5.18 -8.44 1.59
C PRO A 10 -6.31 -8.08 2.57
N GLY A 11 -6.80 -6.84 2.45
CA GLY A 11 -7.81 -6.25 3.35
C GLY A 11 -7.48 -4.80 3.72
N TYR A 12 -7.99 -4.34 4.86
CA TYR A 12 -7.70 -2.99 5.38
C TYR A 12 -6.24 -2.82 5.86
N GLY A 13 -5.46 -3.90 5.98
CA GLY A 13 -4.07 -3.91 6.46
C GLY A 13 -3.06 -3.24 5.52
N SER A 14 -3.39 -3.09 4.24
CA SER A 14 -2.48 -2.61 3.18
C SER A 14 -2.92 -1.32 2.54
N LEU A 15 -1.96 -0.43 2.25
CA LEU A 15 -2.20 0.74 1.40
C LEU A 15 -2.70 0.33 0.01
N THR A 16 -2.00 -0.61 -0.65
CA THR A 16 -2.32 -1.04 -2.01
C THR A 16 -3.54 -1.96 -2.06
N GLY A 17 -3.68 -2.86 -1.08
CA GLY A 17 -4.89 -3.68 -0.94
C GLY A 17 -6.15 -2.82 -0.71
N LYS A 18 -6.07 -1.81 0.15
CA LYS A 18 -7.16 -0.85 0.36
C LYS A 18 -7.45 -0.01 -0.87
N ALA A 19 -6.43 0.41 -1.63
CA ALA A 19 -6.61 1.11 -2.89
C ALA A 19 -7.39 0.27 -3.91
N LEU A 20 -7.05 -1.02 -4.06
CA LEU A 20 -7.78 -1.95 -4.94
C LEU A 20 -9.22 -2.18 -4.47
N ILE A 21 -9.44 -2.33 -3.16
CA ILE A 21 -10.80 -2.43 -2.59
C ILE A 21 -11.60 -1.15 -2.90
N PHE A 22 -11.01 0.03 -2.70
CA PHE A 22 -11.69 1.30 -2.99
C PHE A 22 -12.01 1.45 -4.47
N HIS A 23 -11.10 1.03 -5.34
CA HIS A 23 -11.31 1.08 -6.78
C HIS A 23 -12.42 0.13 -7.25
N HIS A 24 -12.39 -1.14 -6.82
CA HIS A 24 -13.34 -2.16 -7.30
C HIS A 24 -14.69 -2.15 -6.58
N LEU A 25 -14.71 -1.84 -5.28
CA LEU A 25 -15.89 -1.99 -4.42
C LEU A 25 -16.40 -0.66 -3.85
N GLY A 26 -15.58 0.40 -3.93
CA GLY A 26 -15.89 1.70 -3.35
C GLY A 26 -15.51 1.82 -1.88
N ARG A 27 -15.29 3.06 -1.42
CA ARG A 27 -14.90 3.39 -0.03
C ARG A 27 -15.95 3.02 1.01
N SER A 28 -17.23 3.04 0.64
CA SER A 28 -18.35 2.71 1.54
C SER A 28 -18.52 1.21 1.74
N TRP A 29 -17.88 0.37 0.94
CA TRP A 29 -18.01 -1.08 1.05
C TRP A 29 -17.48 -1.61 2.38
N ARG A 30 -18.16 -2.61 2.93
CA ARG A 30 -17.77 -3.30 4.16
C ARG A 30 -17.83 -4.81 3.92
N LYS A 31 -16.86 -5.54 4.47
CA LYS A 31 -16.86 -7.00 4.42
C LYS A 31 -18.07 -7.52 5.22
N PRO A 32 -18.97 -8.32 4.62
CA PRO A 32 -20.04 -8.95 5.37
C PRO A 32 -19.46 -9.98 6.36
N PRO A 33 -20.11 -10.19 7.51
CA PRO A 33 -19.64 -11.16 8.52
C PRO A 33 -19.75 -12.61 8.02
N GLU A 34 -20.72 -12.88 7.13
CA GLU A 34 -21.05 -14.21 6.63
C GLU A 34 -20.77 -14.36 5.13
N LYS A 35 -20.63 -15.61 4.70
CA LYS A 35 -20.47 -16.00 3.30
C LYS A 35 -21.82 -16.00 2.57
N PRO A 36 -21.84 -15.88 1.23
CA PRO A 36 -20.69 -15.77 0.32
C PRO A 36 -20.13 -14.34 0.27
N TYR A 37 -18.82 -14.26 0.04
CA TYR A 37 -18.14 -12.98 -0.13
C TYR A 37 -18.21 -12.50 -1.59
N ASN A 38 -18.16 -11.18 -1.79
CA ASN A 38 -18.16 -10.58 -3.12
C ASN A 38 -16.98 -11.13 -3.98
N PRO A 39 -17.21 -11.54 -5.24
CA PRO A 39 -16.18 -12.14 -6.09
C PRO A 39 -15.02 -11.18 -6.41
N ASP A 40 -15.26 -9.88 -6.56
CA ASP A 40 -14.21 -8.88 -6.77
C ASP A 40 -13.34 -8.73 -5.53
N TYR A 41 -13.94 -8.77 -4.32
CA TYR A 41 -13.18 -8.83 -3.08
C TYR A 41 -12.25 -10.06 -3.07
N ILE A 42 -12.75 -11.23 -3.45
CA ILE A 42 -11.92 -12.44 -3.54
C ILE A 42 -10.83 -12.31 -4.61
N GLY A 43 -11.15 -11.70 -5.75
CA GLY A 43 -10.19 -11.37 -6.79
C GLY A 43 -9.03 -10.54 -6.23
N VAL A 44 -9.33 -9.46 -5.52
CA VAL A 44 -8.32 -8.65 -4.83
C VAL A 44 -7.53 -9.48 -3.83
N LEU A 45 -8.17 -10.30 -2.99
CA LEU A 45 -7.46 -11.12 -2.00
C LEU A 45 -6.43 -12.07 -2.64
N ARG A 46 -6.77 -12.68 -3.76
CA ARG A 46 -5.89 -13.62 -4.47
C ARG A 46 -4.62 -12.96 -4.98
N LEU A 47 -4.62 -11.66 -5.26
CA LEU A 47 -3.44 -10.95 -5.73
C LEU A 47 -2.31 -10.92 -4.68
N PHE A 48 -2.65 -10.99 -3.39
CA PHE A 48 -1.72 -10.87 -2.27
C PHE A 48 -1.48 -12.20 -1.53
N GLY A 49 -1.81 -13.34 -2.15
CA GLY A 49 -1.50 -14.64 -1.55
C GLY A 49 0.01 -14.84 -1.35
N ASP A 50 0.41 -15.63 -0.36
CA ASP A 50 1.81 -15.96 -0.07
C ASP A 50 2.35 -17.03 -1.04
N SER A 51 2.24 -16.77 -2.35
CA SER A 51 2.73 -17.65 -3.43
C SER A 51 3.32 -16.80 -4.55
N GLU A 52 4.42 -17.24 -5.17
CA GLU A 52 5.05 -16.56 -6.31
C GLU A 52 4.09 -16.36 -7.51
N ALA A 53 3.06 -17.21 -7.62
CA ALA A 53 2.01 -17.08 -8.63
C ALA A 53 1.09 -15.86 -8.40
N CYS A 54 1.03 -15.32 -7.18
CA CYS A 54 0.18 -14.17 -6.86
C CYS A 54 0.95 -12.87 -7.17
N ALA A 55 0.37 -12.01 -8.03
CA ALA A 55 1.04 -10.83 -8.59
C ALA A 55 1.68 -9.90 -7.55
N PHE A 56 1.02 -9.72 -6.40
CA PHE A 56 1.44 -8.85 -5.31
C PHE A 56 1.82 -9.62 -4.04
N SER A 57 2.31 -10.86 -4.20
CA SER A 57 2.80 -11.70 -3.11
C SER A 57 4.07 -11.17 -2.44
N ILE A 58 4.40 -11.77 -1.28
CA ILE A 58 5.64 -11.45 -0.56
C ILE A 58 6.85 -11.68 -1.44
N HIS A 59 6.85 -12.81 -2.14
CA HIS A 59 7.96 -13.23 -2.97
C HIS A 59 8.21 -12.20 -4.06
N ASN A 60 7.16 -11.76 -4.75
CA ASN A 60 7.28 -10.82 -5.86
C ASN A 60 7.65 -9.41 -5.36
N LEU A 61 7.14 -8.97 -4.22
CA LEU A 61 7.56 -7.70 -3.62
C LEU A 61 9.03 -7.76 -3.13
N LEU A 62 9.46 -8.89 -2.54
CA LEU A 62 10.84 -9.10 -2.10
C LEU A 62 11.82 -9.17 -3.28
N GLN A 63 11.37 -9.66 -4.44
CA GLN A 63 12.13 -9.63 -5.68
C GLN A 63 12.22 -8.20 -6.24
N ALA A 64 11.10 -7.47 -6.30
CA ALA A 64 11.04 -6.10 -6.80
C ALA A 64 11.91 -5.11 -6.03
N ARG A 65 12.16 -5.37 -4.73
CA ARG A 65 13.05 -4.54 -3.91
C ARG A 65 14.55 -4.85 -4.05
N ARG A 66 14.96 -5.94 -4.73
CA ARG A 66 16.39 -6.33 -4.82
C ARG A 66 17.27 -5.22 -5.39
N ASN A 67 16.71 -4.41 -6.29
CA ASN A 67 17.40 -3.27 -6.90
C ASN A 67 17.77 -2.16 -5.90
N TYR A 68 17.23 -2.19 -4.69
CA TYR A 68 17.54 -1.25 -3.60
C TYR A 68 18.52 -1.83 -2.57
N GLY A 69 19.21 -2.94 -2.89
CA GLY A 69 20.27 -3.52 -2.05
C GLY A 69 19.79 -4.19 -0.76
N LEU A 70 18.48 -4.40 -0.58
CA LEU A 70 17.90 -4.95 0.64
C LEU A 70 17.80 -6.48 0.59
N ALA A 71 18.53 -7.16 1.47
CA ALA A 71 18.52 -8.61 1.62
C ALA A 71 17.20 -9.14 2.22
N ALA A 72 16.85 -10.41 1.93
CA ALA A 72 15.73 -11.12 2.56
C ALA A 72 15.77 -10.96 4.09
N GLY A 73 14.66 -10.54 4.70
CA GLY A 73 14.59 -10.28 6.14
C GLY A 73 15.06 -8.89 6.59
N SER A 74 15.67 -8.07 5.72
CA SER A 74 15.92 -6.65 6.02
C SER A 74 14.61 -5.87 6.12
N TRP A 75 14.59 -4.89 7.02
CA TRP A 75 13.49 -3.94 7.15
C TRP A 75 13.36 -3.07 5.91
N LEU A 76 12.12 -2.85 5.44
CA LEU A 76 11.80 -1.90 4.37
C LEU A 76 11.23 -0.65 4.99
N GLY A 77 11.91 0.48 4.80
CA GLY A 77 11.35 1.79 5.12
C GLY A 77 10.26 2.21 4.13
N PRO A 78 9.45 3.22 4.48
CA PRO A 78 8.35 3.70 3.63
C PRO A 78 8.77 4.06 2.20
N TYR A 79 9.92 4.72 2.04
CA TYR A 79 10.46 5.08 0.73
C TYR A 79 10.78 3.84 -0.11
N ALA A 80 11.61 2.93 0.40
CA ALA A 80 11.96 1.69 -0.27
C ALA A 80 10.73 0.82 -0.59
N MET A 81 9.71 0.85 0.29
CA MET A 81 8.42 0.18 0.05
C MET A 81 7.67 0.79 -1.14
N CYS A 82 7.54 2.12 -1.22
CA CYS A 82 6.89 2.79 -2.35
C CYS A 82 7.58 2.45 -3.67
N ARG A 83 8.91 2.46 -3.66
CA ARG A 83 9.73 2.13 -4.83
C ARG A 83 9.65 0.65 -5.23
N ALA A 84 9.57 -0.26 -4.25
CA ALA A 84 9.31 -1.68 -4.52
C ALA A 84 7.94 -1.90 -5.18
N TRP A 85 6.91 -1.20 -4.73
CA TRP A 85 5.58 -1.21 -5.37
C TRP A 85 5.63 -0.66 -6.80
N GLN A 86 6.36 0.43 -7.02
CA GLN A 86 6.54 1.01 -8.35
C GLN A 86 7.17 0.01 -9.33
N THR A 87 8.26 -0.65 -8.91
CA THR A 87 8.89 -1.71 -9.70
C THR A 87 7.92 -2.87 -9.94
N LEU A 88 7.25 -3.36 -8.90
CA LEU A 88 6.38 -4.53 -8.97
C LEU A 88 5.16 -4.32 -9.90
N ILE A 89 4.50 -3.16 -9.79
CA ILE A 89 3.35 -2.83 -10.63
C ILE A 89 3.77 -2.69 -12.10
N ARG A 90 4.91 -2.02 -12.36
CA ARG A 90 5.45 -1.88 -13.71
C ARG A 90 5.76 -3.25 -14.33
N THR A 91 6.48 -4.12 -13.61
CA THR A 91 6.86 -5.45 -14.12
C THR A 91 5.63 -6.33 -14.38
N ASN A 92 4.63 -6.30 -13.49
CA ASN A 92 3.37 -7.02 -13.73
C ASN A 92 2.62 -6.51 -14.97
N ARG A 93 2.67 -5.19 -15.25
CA ARG A 93 2.06 -4.59 -16.44
C ARG A 93 2.77 -5.02 -17.72
N GLU A 94 4.10 -4.94 -17.74
CA GLU A 94 4.93 -5.39 -18.88
C GLU A 94 4.69 -6.88 -19.20
N GLN A 95 4.56 -7.72 -18.18
CA GLN A 95 4.23 -9.13 -18.35
C GLN A 95 2.80 -9.36 -18.87
N ALA A 96 1.82 -8.59 -18.41
CA ALA A 96 0.45 -8.67 -18.91
C ALA A 96 0.38 -8.29 -20.40
N ASP A 97 1.10 -7.22 -20.79
CA ASP A 97 1.16 -6.76 -22.18
C ASP A 97 1.81 -7.77 -23.12
N ALA A 98 2.81 -8.51 -22.65
CA ALA A 98 3.48 -9.54 -23.42
C ALA A 98 2.60 -10.78 -23.69
N VAL A 99 1.59 -11.04 -22.85
CA VAL A 99 0.78 -12.27 -22.87
C VAL A 99 -0.68 -11.99 -23.28
N ASP A 100 -1.01 -10.75 -23.68
CA ASP A 100 -2.40 -10.27 -23.86
C ASP A 100 -3.27 -10.61 -22.63
N GLY A 101 -2.64 -10.52 -21.46
CA GLY A 101 -3.21 -10.88 -20.18
C GLY A 101 -3.93 -9.71 -19.53
N LYS A 102 -4.86 -10.03 -18.61
CA LYS A 102 -5.54 -9.01 -17.81
C LYS A 102 -4.55 -8.32 -16.86
N GLU A 103 -4.46 -6.99 -16.95
CA GLU A 103 -3.68 -6.19 -15.99
C GLU A 103 -4.22 -6.40 -14.55
N ASN A 104 -3.33 -6.74 -13.61
CA ASN A 104 -3.68 -7.02 -12.22
C ASN A 104 -3.83 -5.75 -11.35
N PHE A 105 -3.36 -4.60 -11.85
CA PHE A 105 -3.39 -3.31 -11.15
C PHE A 105 -4.06 -2.26 -12.04
N PRO A 106 -5.28 -1.79 -11.76
CA PRO A 106 -6.05 -0.96 -12.68
C PRO A 106 -5.83 0.55 -12.48
N MET A 107 -4.67 0.96 -11.94
CA MET A 107 -4.41 2.35 -11.56
C MET A 107 -2.99 2.77 -11.92
N ALA A 108 -2.81 4.03 -12.31
CA ALA A 108 -1.48 4.64 -12.38
C ALA A 108 -0.89 4.75 -10.96
N LEU A 109 0.43 4.60 -10.83
CA LEU A 109 1.14 4.78 -9.56
C LEU A 109 2.08 5.98 -9.67
N TYR A 110 1.90 6.97 -8.78
CA TYR A 110 2.79 8.11 -8.65
C TYR A 110 3.45 8.10 -7.28
N VAL A 111 4.76 7.80 -7.25
CA VAL A 111 5.60 7.97 -6.05
C VAL A 111 6.20 9.36 -6.09
N VAL A 112 5.85 10.19 -5.12
CA VAL A 112 6.32 11.57 -5.01
C VAL A 112 7.64 11.58 -4.25
N SER A 113 8.73 11.38 -4.97
CA SER A 113 10.09 11.60 -4.48
C SER A 113 10.52 13.05 -4.70
N GLY A 114 11.44 13.53 -3.86
CA GLY A 114 12.15 14.80 -4.09
C GLY A 114 13.17 14.69 -5.22
N ASP A 115 14.07 15.67 -5.32
CA ASP A 115 15.16 15.65 -6.29
C ASP A 115 16.06 14.41 -6.13
N GLU A 116 16.63 13.93 -7.23
CA GLU A 116 17.43 12.69 -7.30
C GLU A 116 16.75 11.48 -6.64
N ASP A 117 15.48 11.25 -6.99
CA ASP A 117 14.64 10.19 -6.40
C ASP A 117 14.48 10.30 -4.87
N GLY A 118 14.82 11.44 -4.25
CA GLY A 118 14.72 11.64 -2.80
C GLY A 118 15.90 11.09 -2.01
N GLU A 119 16.94 10.55 -2.67
CA GLU A 119 18.16 10.05 -2.03
C GLU A 119 18.97 11.17 -1.35
N ARG A 120 18.84 12.41 -1.85
CA ARG A 120 19.47 13.61 -1.24
C ARG A 120 18.57 14.35 -0.24
N GLY A 121 17.39 13.81 0.04
CA GLY A 121 16.35 14.50 0.78
C GLY A 121 15.69 15.63 -0.04
N GLY A 122 14.73 16.31 0.58
CA GLY A 122 13.94 17.35 -0.06
C GLY A 122 12.48 17.30 0.38
N ALA A 123 11.78 18.43 0.27
CA ALA A 123 10.33 18.44 0.45
C ALA A 123 9.68 17.79 -0.79
N PRO A 124 8.89 16.70 -0.65
CA PRO A 124 8.23 16.12 -1.80
C PRO A 124 7.21 17.12 -2.36
N VAL A 125 7.32 17.39 -3.66
CA VAL A 125 6.43 18.28 -4.40
C VAL A 125 5.61 17.45 -5.37
N VAL A 126 4.28 17.56 -5.27
CA VAL A 126 3.37 16.89 -6.21
C VAL A 126 3.28 17.74 -7.48
N TYR A 127 3.76 17.19 -8.58
CA TYR A 127 3.69 17.81 -9.91
C TYR A 127 2.42 17.32 -10.62
N ILE A 128 1.49 18.23 -10.88
CA ILE A 128 0.15 17.90 -11.43
C ILE A 128 0.25 17.43 -12.89
N ASP A 129 1.15 18.03 -13.65
CA ASP A 129 1.52 17.63 -15.01
C ASP A 129 2.07 16.19 -15.05
N VAL A 130 2.94 15.82 -14.10
CA VAL A 130 3.44 14.44 -13.98
C VAL A 130 2.30 13.48 -13.66
N ALA A 131 1.42 13.83 -12.71
CA ALA A 131 0.26 13.02 -12.38
C ALA A 131 -0.66 12.85 -13.61
N ALA A 132 -0.87 13.91 -14.39
CA ALA A 132 -1.69 13.87 -15.59
C ALA A 132 -1.09 13.02 -16.71
N GLN A 133 0.21 13.13 -16.92
CA GLN A 133 0.93 12.31 -17.88
C GLN A 133 0.85 10.83 -17.49
N LEU A 134 1.12 10.49 -16.23
CA LEU A 134 1.03 9.11 -15.74
C LEU A 134 -0.37 8.53 -15.93
N CYS A 135 -1.43 9.32 -15.69
CA CYS A 135 -2.80 8.85 -15.88
C CYS A 135 -3.16 8.66 -17.35
N SER A 136 -2.60 9.50 -18.23
CA SER A 136 -2.79 9.41 -19.68
C SER A 136 -2.05 8.20 -20.25
N ASP A 137 -0.78 8.01 -19.90
CA ASP A 137 0.06 6.88 -20.34
C ASP A 137 -0.42 5.53 -19.80
N PHE A 138 -1.04 5.54 -18.63
CA PHE A 138 -1.64 4.35 -18.08
C PHE A 138 -2.90 3.93 -18.85
N ASN A 139 -3.61 4.89 -19.44
CA ASN A 139 -4.87 4.62 -20.11
C ASN A 139 -4.66 4.12 -21.55
N LYS A 140 -5.12 2.91 -21.84
CA LYS A 140 -5.12 2.30 -23.18
C LYS A 140 -6.47 2.44 -23.91
N GLY A 141 -7.49 2.99 -23.24
CA GLY A 141 -8.86 3.08 -23.71
C GLY A 141 -9.32 4.51 -24.08
N PRO A 142 -10.59 4.69 -24.50
CA PRO A 142 -11.13 5.97 -24.93
C PRO A 142 -11.47 6.93 -23.78
N SER A 143 -11.35 6.52 -22.52
CA SER A 143 -11.50 7.42 -21.38
C SER A 143 -10.35 8.43 -21.33
N THR A 144 -10.55 9.58 -20.71
CA THR A 144 -9.53 10.65 -20.66
C THR A 144 -8.58 10.52 -19.46
N TRP A 145 -8.90 9.69 -18.47
CA TRP A 145 -8.14 9.60 -17.22
C TRP A 145 -8.24 8.23 -16.56
N SER A 146 -7.10 7.66 -16.16
CA SER A 146 -7.06 6.44 -15.34
C SER A 146 -6.99 6.79 -13.85
N PRO A 147 -7.54 5.95 -12.95
CA PRO A 147 -7.41 6.19 -11.51
C PRO A 147 -5.93 6.18 -11.08
N ILE A 148 -5.60 6.93 -10.04
CA ILE A 148 -4.22 7.10 -9.57
C ILE A 148 -4.06 6.73 -8.10
N LEU A 149 -3.01 5.98 -7.80
CA LEU A 149 -2.48 5.78 -6.46
C LEU A 149 -1.29 6.73 -6.25
N LEU A 150 -1.47 7.70 -5.33
CA LEU A 150 -0.43 8.65 -4.96
C LEU A 150 0.25 8.21 -3.66
N LEU A 151 1.57 7.98 -3.70
CA LEU A 151 2.38 7.63 -2.54
C LEU A 151 3.38 8.74 -2.26
N VAL A 152 3.35 9.30 -1.05
CA VAL A 152 4.22 10.41 -0.64
C VAL A 152 5.11 9.95 0.52
N PRO A 153 6.29 9.34 0.25
CA PRO A 153 7.22 8.98 1.30
C PRO A 153 7.78 10.23 1.98
N LEU A 154 7.74 10.28 3.31
CA LEU A 154 8.11 11.44 4.11
C LEU A 154 9.00 11.05 5.30
N VAL A 155 9.98 11.91 5.60
CA VAL A 155 10.75 11.88 6.86
C VAL A 155 10.36 13.13 7.65
N LEU A 156 9.60 12.96 8.73
CA LEU A 156 8.97 14.06 9.48
C LEU A 156 9.73 14.46 10.75
N GLY A 157 10.94 13.94 10.92
CA GLY A 157 11.84 14.21 12.03
C GLY A 157 12.96 13.18 12.08
N LEU A 158 13.94 13.40 12.96
CA LEU A 158 15.10 12.52 13.12
C LEU A 158 14.73 11.30 13.97
N ASP A 159 14.37 11.51 15.23
CA ASP A 159 14.03 10.42 16.17
C ASP A 159 12.52 10.25 16.40
N LYS A 160 11.82 11.39 16.41
CA LYS A 160 10.39 11.52 16.64
C LYS A 160 9.81 12.45 15.59
N ILE A 161 8.52 12.29 15.30
CA ILE A 161 7.78 13.21 14.43
C ILE A 161 7.84 14.60 15.06
N ASN A 162 8.18 15.62 14.28
CA ASN A 162 8.12 17.00 14.75
C ASN A 162 6.64 17.36 15.02
N PRO A 163 6.27 17.80 16.25
CA PRO A 163 4.89 18.09 16.60
C PRO A 163 4.17 19.08 15.68
N ARG A 164 4.93 19.96 15.01
CA ARG A 164 4.40 20.90 14.00
C ARG A 164 3.67 20.20 12.85
N TYR A 165 4.05 18.96 12.52
CA TYR A 165 3.43 18.19 11.44
C TYR A 165 2.19 17.42 11.89
N ILE A 166 1.98 17.19 13.19
CA ILE A 166 0.87 16.35 13.69
C ILE A 166 -0.50 16.89 13.23
N PRO A 167 -0.82 18.18 13.35
CA PRO A 167 -2.10 18.70 12.85
C PRO A 167 -2.29 18.47 11.35
N LEU A 168 -1.23 18.67 10.55
CA LEU A 168 -1.27 18.45 9.11
C LEU A 168 -1.52 16.98 8.76
N LEU A 169 -0.90 16.04 9.49
CA LEU A 169 -1.16 14.62 9.32
C LEU A 169 -2.60 14.26 9.68
N LYS A 170 -3.17 14.85 10.75
CA LYS A 170 -4.58 14.62 11.12
C LYS A 170 -5.52 15.02 9.98
N GLU A 171 -5.29 16.17 9.35
CA GLU A 171 -6.07 16.64 8.20
C GLU A 171 -6.02 15.65 7.01
N THR A 172 -4.87 14.99 6.76
CA THR A 172 -4.79 14.02 5.66
C THR A 172 -5.74 12.84 5.80
N PHE A 173 -6.21 12.50 7.01
CA PHE A 173 -7.21 11.45 7.22
C PHE A 173 -8.64 11.89 6.88
N MET A 174 -8.88 13.20 6.85
CA MET A 174 -10.19 13.78 6.50
C MET A 174 -10.41 13.80 4.98
N PHE A 175 -9.36 13.65 4.18
CA PHE A 175 -9.49 13.58 2.73
C PHE A 175 -10.29 12.32 2.31
N PRO A 176 -11.31 12.45 1.43
CA PRO A 176 -12.03 11.32 0.88
C PRO A 176 -11.13 10.29 0.17
N GLN A 177 -10.00 10.76 -0.38
CA GLN A 177 -8.99 9.96 -1.08
C GLN A 177 -8.01 9.28 -0.12
N SER A 178 -8.03 9.64 1.17
CA SER A 178 -7.05 9.14 2.14
C SER A 178 -7.11 7.63 2.26
N LEU A 179 -5.97 7.00 1.99
CA LEU A 179 -5.75 5.58 2.20
C LEU A 179 -5.04 5.29 3.52
N GLY A 180 -4.70 6.31 4.32
CA GLY A 180 -3.96 6.18 5.57
C GLY A 180 -2.44 6.32 5.42
N ILE A 181 -1.71 6.06 6.49
CA ILE A 181 -0.25 6.29 6.58
C ILE A 181 0.46 4.99 6.91
N LEU A 182 1.54 4.71 6.19
CA LEU A 182 2.51 3.68 6.55
C LEU A 182 3.68 4.29 7.30
N GLY A 183 3.98 3.75 8.47
CA GLY A 183 5.08 4.23 9.30
C GLY A 183 5.59 3.16 10.25
N GLY A 184 6.41 3.57 11.21
CA GLY A 184 7.02 2.69 12.21
C GLY A 184 8.52 2.56 12.02
N LYS A 185 9.16 1.84 12.95
CA LYS A 185 10.62 1.62 12.99
C LYS A 185 10.94 0.16 12.68
N PRO A 186 12.22 -0.22 12.52
CA PRO A 186 12.61 -1.62 12.50
C PRO A 186 11.98 -2.39 13.66
N GLY A 187 11.20 -3.43 13.35
CA GLY A 187 10.50 -4.24 14.36
C GLY A 187 9.13 -3.71 14.82
N THR A 188 8.70 -2.52 14.41
CA THR A 188 7.45 -1.86 14.88
C THR A 188 6.70 -1.14 13.74
N SER A 189 6.59 -1.77 12.57
CA SER A 189 5.86 -1.18 11.45
C SER A 189 4.36 -1.10 11.73
N THR A 190 3.72 -0.03 11.27
CA THR A 190 2.34 0.27 11.60
C THR A 190 1.63 0.85 10.38
N TYR A 191 0.37 0.44 10.17
CA TYR A 191 -0.53 1.11 9.23
C TYR A 191 -1.56 1.91 10.01
N ILE A 192 -1.47 3.23 9.94
CA ILE A 192 -2.39 4.15 10.60
C ILE A 192 -3.57 4.40 9.66
N ALA A 193 -4.76 3.97 10.08
CA ALA A 193 -5.98 4.05 9.29
C ALA A 193 -6.78 5.34 9.54
N GLY A 194 -6.55 5.99 10.68
CA GLY A 194 -7.28 7.19 11.09
C GLY A 194 -6.77 7.75 12.41
N VAL A 195 -7.44 8.80 12.88
CA VAL A 195 -7.17 9.47 14.17
C VAL A 195 -8.47 9.73 14.90
N GLN A 196 -8.42 9.65 16.23
CA GLN A 196 -9.49 10.07 17.12
C GLN A 196 -8.87 10.88 18.25
N ASP A 197 -9.26 12.15 18.38
CA ASP A 197 -8.63 13.11 19.29
C ASP A 197 -7.11 13.15 19.07
N ASP A 198 -6.32 12.84 20.10
CA ASP A 198 -4.86 12.73 20.06
C ASP A 198 -4.36 11.29 19.93
N ARG A 199 -5.22 10.36 19.50
CA ARG A 199 -4.89 8.94 19.33
C ARG A 199 -4.90 8.54 17.86
N ALA A 200 -3.88 7.79 17.45
CA ALA A 200 -3.83 7.14 16.15
C ALA A 200 -4.54 5.78 16.21
N LEU A 201 -5.43 5.54 15.25
CA LEU A 201 -6.04 4.24 15.00
C LEU A 201 -5.18 3.48 14.01
N TYR A 202 -4.64 2.34 14.42
CA TYR A 202 -3.73 1.59 13.57
C TYR A 202 -3.99 0.10 13.55
N LEU A 203 -3.49 -0.52 12.49
CA LEU A 203 -3.48 -1.96 12.30
C LEU A 203 -2.06 -2.46 12.53
N ASP A 204 -1.96 -3.43 13.43
CA ASP A 204 -0.69 -4.02 13.83
C ASP A 204 -0.42 -5.32 13.05
N PRO A 205 0.65 -5.37 12.24
CA PRO A 205 1.04 -6.57 11.49
C PRO A 205 1.80 -7.63 12.31
N HIS A 206 2.12 -7.44 13.60
CA HIS A 206 3.10 -8.27 14.30
C HIS A 206 2.58 -9.64 14.78
N GLU A 207 1.31 -9.98 14.54
CA GLU A 207 0.76 -11.30 14.86
C GLU A 207 0.98 -12.32 13.74
N VAL A 208 1.68 -13.42 14.02
CA VAL A 208 1.94 -14.49 13.03
C VAL A 208 0.70 -15.34 12.83
N GLN A 209 0.28 -15.43 11.57
CA GLN A 209 -0.80 -16.31 11.13
C GLN A 209 -0.20 -17.42 10.28
N MET A 210 -0.75 -18.63 10.39
CA MET A 210 -0.35 -19.74 9.52
C MET A 210 -0.67 -19.40 8.06
N VAL A 211 0.03 -19.99 7.09
CA VAL A 211 -0.33 -19.88 5.67
C VAL A 211 -1.38 -20.93 5.37
N ASN A 212 -2.56 -20.52 4.88
CA ASN A 212 -3.56 -21.49 4.46
C ASN A 212 -3.26 -21.96 3.04
N LEU A 213 -2.73 -23.17 2.90
CA LEU A 213 -2.41 -23.83 1.62
C LEU A 213 -3.67 -24.21 0.82
N HIS A 214 -4.86 -24.19 1.44
CA HIS A 214 -6.14 -24.30 0.74
C HIS A 214 -6.66 -22.89 0.42
N THR A 215 -6.20 -22.35 -0.71
CA THR A 215 -6.53 -21.03 -1.27
C THR A 215 -8.03 -20.85 -1.57
N PHE A 216 -8.93 -20.87 -0.59
CA PHE A 216 -10.35 -20.47 -0.75
C PHE A 216 -11.09 -20.11 0.55
N TYR A 217 -10.52 -20.38 1.73
CA TYR A 217 -11.15 -20.00 3.00
C TYR A 217 -10.47 -18.76 3.57
N ILE A 218 -11.04 -17.62 3.17
CA ILE A 218 -10.73 -16.26 3.62
C ILE A 218 -10.63 -16.21 5.14
N TYR A 219 -9.50 -15.68 5.62
CA TYR A 219 -9.22 -15.48 7.03
C TYR A 219 -10.35 -14.70 7.73
N LEU A 220 -10.88 -15.33 8.78
CA LEU A 220 -11.04 -14.69 10.08
C LEU A 220 -9.63 -14.57 10.66
N ALA A 221 -9.09 -13.37 10.73
CA ALA A 221 -8.10 -13.08 11.74
C ALA A 221 -8.26 -11.63 12.17
N CYS A 222 -8.41 -11.46 13.47
CA CYS A 222 -8.62 -10.21 14.15
C CYS A 222 -7.61 -9.18 13.67
N ILE A 223 -8.09 -8.19 12.93
CA ILE A 223 -7.38 -6.93 12.83
C ILE A 223 -7.59 -6.26 14.19
N CYS A 224 -6.63 -6.45 15.09
CA CYS A 224 -6.61 -5.73 16.35
C CYS A 224 -6.35 -4.25 16.04
N ILE A 225 -7.40 -3.43 16.16
CA ILE A 225 -7.28 -1.97 16.11
C ILE A 225 -6.76 -1.55 17.47
N TYR A 226 -5.54 -1.04 17.51
CA TYR A 226 -4.95 -0.50 18.71
C TYR A 226 -4.98 1.03 18.67
N PHE A 227 -4.95 1.65 19.86
CA PHE A 227 -4.88 3.09 20.04
C PHE A 227 -3.48 3.47 20.54
N ILE A 228 -2.70 4.21 19.76
CA ILE A 228 -1.46 4.83 20.24
C ILE A 228 -1.76 6.30 20.56
N ASN A 229 -1.39 6.75 21.75
CA ASN A 229 -1.35 8.18 22.06
C ASN A 229 -0.24 8.83 21.22
N VAL A 230 -0.60 9.82 20.40
CA VAL A 230 0.36 10.62 19.64
C VAL A 230 0.86 11.72 20.59
N VAL A 231 1.97 11.47 21.28
CA VAL A 231 2.68 12.45 22.14
C VAL A 231 4.08 12.71 21.60
#